data_AF-A0A958FUA7-F1
#
_entry.id   AF-A0A958FUA7-F1
#
_cell.length_a   1.000
_cell.length_b   1.000
_cell.length_c   1.000
_cell.angle_alpha   90.00
_cell.angle_beta   90.00
_cell.angle_gamma   90.00
#
_symmetry.space_group_name_H-M   'P 1'
#
loop_
_entity.id
_entity.type
_entity.pdbx_description
1 polymer ?
#
loop_
_entity_poly.entity_id
_entity_poly.type
_entity_poly.pdbx_seq_one_letter_code
_entity_poly.pdbx_strand_id
1 'polypeptide(L)'
;AVLKAASALGATHYLFLGDAVGYGPHPRECVQRLGNLPNLLAVQGNHDYWVGTGDWQRADESSRMLAAWSREMLQANETSWLLKLPPELAYKNWLARHGAPTNPDFLFGFVNETNSSENLAAIAGRGFAMGFFGHTHLPMVCRLRGGEALVLKSDDVEIFRDGDTLLINPGAVGQPRDGDPRAAFAIWDRATELLHFQRVEYPVNQTIADLRKLNLPEIISHPLIARLEQG
;
A
#
# COMPACT_ATOMS: atom_id res chain seq x y z
N ALA A 1 12.18 7.89 5.33
CA ALA A 1 11.99 7.59 6.76
C ALA A 1 11.73 6.10 7.00
N VAL A 2 10.66 5.53 6.43
CA VAL A 2 10.24 4.13 6.61
C VAL A 2 11.37 3.11 6.44
N LEU A 3 12.11 3.12 5.34
CA LEU A 3 13.19 2.14 5.13
C LEU A 3 14.29 2.21 6.21
N LYS A 4 14.59 3.41 6.73
CA LYS A 4 15.55 3.59 7.83
C LYS A 4 14.98 3.02 9.13
N ALA A 5 13.71 3.29 9.43
CA ALA A 5 13.03 2.76 10.60
C ALA A 5 12.93 1.23 10.55
N ALA A 6 12.49 0.67 9.42
CA ALA A 6 12.41 -0.78 9.21
C ALA A 6 13.78 -1.46 9.35
N SER A 7 14.85 -0.86 8.80
CA SER A 7 16.21 -1.38 8.96
C SER A 7 16.70 -1.32 10.41
N ALA A 8 16.38 -0.26 11.15
CA ALA A 8 16.70 -0.15 12.58
C ALA A 8 15.97 -1.19 13.43
N LEU A 9 14.80 -1.65 12.97
CA LEU A 9 14.02 -2.74 13.55
C LEU A 9 14.46 -4.14 13.03
N GLY A 10 15.55 -4.22 12.26
CA GLY A 10 16.11 -5.50 11.79
C GLY A 10 15.44 -6.09 10.55
N ALA A 11 14.63 -5.32 9.81
CA ALA A 11 14.01 -5.82 8.58
C ALA A 11 15.05 -6.20 7.52
N THR A 12 14.93 -7.41 6.97
CA THR A 12 15.80 -7.97 5.92
C THR A 12 15.08 -8.30 4.61
N HIS A 13 13.75 -8.31 4.64
CA HIS A 13 12.86 -8.63 3.53
C HIS A 13 11.74 -7.58 3.48
N TYR A 14 11.22 -7.30 2.29
CA TYR A 14 10.21 -6.27 2.09
C TYR A 14 9.04 -6.81 1.29
N LEU A 15 7.83 -6.44 1.70
CA LEU A 15 6.60 -6.62 0.93
C LEU A 15 6.06 -5.24 0.58
N PHE A 16 5.92 -4.95 -0.71
CA PHE A 16 5.34 -3.71 -1.21
C PHE A 16 3.98 -3.98 -1.86
N LEU A 17 2.96 -3.23 -1.44
CA LEU A 17 1.56 -3.50 -1.79
C LEU A 17 1.05 -2.61 -2.92
N GLY A 18 1.93 -2.00 -3.72
CA GLY A 18 1.59 -1.17 -4.87
C GLY A 18 1.43 0.31 -4.56
N ASP A 19 1.17 1.08 -5.62
CA ASP A 19 1.07 2.54 -5.68
C ASP A 19 2.39 3.23 -5.28
N ALA A 20 3.46 2.90 -6.03
CA ALA A 20 4.78 3.54 -5.88
C ALA A 20 4.77 4.98 -6.40
N VAL A 21 3.84 5.26 -7.32
CA VAL A 21 3.68 6.52 -8.05
C VAL A 21 2.23 6.99 -7.98
N GLY A 22 1.92 8.16 -8.54
CA GLY A 22 0.54 8.62 -8.71
C GLY A 22 0.26 9.97 -8.07
N TYR A 23 0.73 10.23 -6.85
CA TYR A 23 0.41 11.49 -6.13
C TYR A 23 1.63 12.32 -5.72
N GLY A 24 2.73 11.66 -5.34
CA GLY A 24 3.90 12.33 -4.77
C GLY A 24 4.82 12.96 -5.82
N PRO A 25 5.65 13.95 -5.44
CA PRO A 25 6.50 14.69 -6.37
C PRO A 25 7.75 13.94 -6.87
N HIS A 26 8.02 12.74 -6.37
CA HIS A 26 9.25 11.98 -6.63
C HIS A 26 8.97 10.56 -7.19
N PRO A 27 8.18 10.41 -8.27
CA PRO A 27 7.77 9.08 -8.76
C PRO A 27 8.96 8.24 -9.23
N ARG A 28 9.95 8.85 -9.90
CA ARG A 28 11.14 8.16 -10.41
C ARG A 28 11.99 7.62 -9.26
N GLU A 29 12.25 8.45 -8.26
CA GLU A 29 13.04 8.10 -7.09
C GLU A 29 12.37 7.01 -6.26
N CYS A 30 11.04 7.02 -6.13
CA CYS A 30 10.30 5.94 -5.49
C CYS A 30 10.52 4.60 -6.21
N VAL A 31 10.35 4.57 -7.53
CA VAL A 31 10.55 3.35 -8.34
C VAL A 31 12.00 2.87 -8.25
N GLN A 32 12.97 3.77 -8.41
CA GLN A 32 14.40 3.42 -8.31
C GLN A 32 14.75 2.92 -6.92
N ARG A 33 14.19 3.52 -5.87
CA ARG A 33 14.44 3.10 -4.49
C ARG A 33 13.88 1.70 -4.23
N LEU A 34 12.65 1.42 -4.66
CA LEU A 34 12.02 0.10 -4.54
C LEU A 34 12.77 -0.95 -5.37
N GLY A 35 13.11 -0.64 -6.63
CA GLY A 35 13.83 -1.56 -7.50
C GLY A 35 15.22 -1.96 -7.00
N ASN A 36 15.83 -1.17 -6.12
CA ASN A 36 17.12 -1.46 -5.49
C ASN A 36 17.00 -2.10 -4.10
N LEU A 37 15.79 -2.35 -3.58
CA LEU A 37 15.64 -3.02 -2.29
C LEU A 37 15.97 -4.52 -2.40
N PRO A 38 16.85 -5.04 -1.52
CA PRO A 38 17.12 -6.47 -1.49
C PRO A 38 15.89 -7.23 -0.99
N ASN A 39 15.66 -8.43 -1.51
CA ASN A 39 14.58 -9.32 -1.06
C ASN A 39 13.17 -8.68 -1.11
N LEU A 40 12.94 -7.81 -2.09
CA LEU A 40 11.64 -7.19 -2.31
C LEU A 40 10.69 -8.17 -3.01
N LEU A 41 9.54 -8.40 -2.38
CA LEU A 41 8.34 -8.90 -3.02
C LEU A 41 7.38 -7.74 -3.20
N ALA A 42 6.78 -7.61 -4.38
CA ALA A 42 5.94 -6.47 -4.71
C ALA A 42 4.74 -6.89 -5.56
N VAL A 43 3.63 -6.20 -5.38
CA VAL A 43 2.46 -6.26 -6.25
C VAL A 43 2.16 -4.89 -6.85
N GLN A 44 1.51 -4.89 -8.00
CA GLN A 44 1.13 -3.67 -8.71
C GLN A 44 -0.07 -3.02 -8.01
N GLY A 45 -0.04 -1.69 -7.87
CA GLY A 45 -1.21 -0.88 -7.51
C GLY A 45 -1.95 -0.30 -8.70
N ASN A 46 -3.12 0.30 -8.48
CA ASN A 46 -3.89 0.90 -9.58
C ASN A 46 -3.15 2.10 -10.19
N HIS A 47 -2.44 2.91 -9.40
CA HIS A 47 -1.64 4.00 -9.94
C HIS A 47 -0.42 3.49 -10.70
N ASP A 48 0.20 2.40 -10.23
CA ASP A 48 1.30 1.76 -10.98
C ASP A 48 0.82 1.25 -12.34
N TYR A 49 -0.36 0.63 -12.40
CA TYR A 49 -1.00 0.17 -13.63
C TYR A 49 -1.28 1.34 -14.57
N TRP A 50 -1.95 2.38 -14.08
CA TRP A 50 -2.29 3.58 -14.83
C TRP A 50 -1.03 4.24 -15.40
N VAL A 51 -0.05 4.55 -14.53
CA VAL A 51 1.20 5.19 -14.92
C VAL A 51 2.01 4.31 -15.87
N GLY A 52 2.04 3.00 -15.65
CA GLY A 52 2.77 2.03 -16.46
C GLY A 52 2.19 1.84 -17.86
N THR A 53 0.86 1.71 -17.97
CA THR A 53 0.18 1.41 -19.24
C THR A 53 -0.18 2.66 -20.03
N GLY A 54 -0.46 3.77 -19.35
CA GLY A 54 -1.12 4.94 -19.95
C GLY A 54 -2.62 4.74 -20.17
N ASP A 55 -3.23 3.68 -19.61
CA ASP A 55 -4.67 3.45 -19.63
C ASP A 55 -5.32 4.05 -18.37
N TRP A 56 -6.11 5.11 -18.56
CA TRP A 56 -6.72 5.89 -17.48
C TRP A 56 -8.24 5.71 -17.38
N GLN A 57 -8.84 4.73 -18.06
CA GLN A 57 -10.31 4.66 -18.20
C GLN A 57 -11.07 4.58 -16.88
N ARG A 58 -10.43 4.03 -15.83
CA ARG A 58 -11.01 3.88 -14.48
C ARG A 58 -10.53 4.92 -13.48
N ALA A 59 -9.69 5.86 -13.90
CA ALA A 59 -9.22 6.94 -13.05
C ALA A 59 -10.24 8.08 -13.05
N ASP A 60 -10.52 8.63 -11.87
CA ASP A 60 -11.16 9.94 -11.77
C ASP A 60 -10.27 11.03 -12.41
N GLU A 61 -10.83 12.20 -12.66
CA GLU A 61 -10.13 13.28 -13.37
C GLU A 61 -8.82 13.69 -12.67
N SER A 62 -8.83 13.80 -11.34
CA SER A 62 -7.65 14.18 -10.55
C SER A 62 -6.57 13.10 -10.63
N SER A 63 -6.95 11.84 -10.39
CA SER A 63 -6.04 10.70 -10.51
C SER A 63 -5.46 10.59 -11.92
N ARG A 64 -6.27 10.79 -12.97
CA ARG A 64 -5.79 10.78 -14.37
C ARG A 64 -4.73 11.86 -14.61
N MET A 65 -4.98 13.09 -14.17
CA MET A 65 -4.04 14.20 -14.36
C MET A 65 -2.70 13.95 -13.67
N LEU A 66 -2.74 13.49 -12.43
CA LEU A 66 -1.54 13.22 -11.66
C LEU A 66 -0.77 11.99 -12.17
N ALA A 67 -1.49 10.97 -12.64
CA ALA A 67 -0.88 9.78 -13.18
C ALA A 67 -0.28 10.05 -14.59
N ALA A 68 -0.92 10.89 -15.40
CA ALA A 68 -0.33 11.40 -16.64
C ALA A 68 0.97 12.19 -16.37
N TRP A 69 0.95 13.12 -15.41
CA TRP A 69 2.14 13.85 -14.97
C TRP A 69 3.23 12.91 -14.45
N SER A 70 2.88 11.93 -13.60
CA SER A 70 3.82 10.96 -13.06
C SER A 70 4.49 10.15 -14.17
N ARG A 71 3.74 9.77 -15.21
CA ARG A 71 4.25 9.05 -16.37
C ARG A 71 5.29 9.84 -17.16
N GLU A 72 5.09 11.15 -17.32
CA GLU A 72 6.07 12.04 -17.98
C GLU A 72 7.41 12.11 -17.22
N MET A 73 7.37 11.88 -15.90
CA MET A 73 8.57 11.87 -15.05
C MET A 73 9.33 10.53 -15.10
N LEU A 74 8.76 9.45 -15.63
CA LEU A 74 9.42 8.15 -15.69
C LEU A 74 10.17 7.94 -17.02
N GLN A 75 11.29 7.24 -16.96
CA GLN A 75 11.96 6.72 -18.14
C GLN A 75 11.49 5.28 -18.42
N ALA A 76 11.90 4.74 -19.57
CA ALA A 76 11.44 3.43 -20.04
C ALA A 76 11.74 2.29 -19.05
N ASN A 77 12.86 2.34 -18.33
CA ASN A 77 13.22 1.35 -17.31
C ASN A 77 12.30 1.44 -16.08
N GLU A 78 11.95 2.63 -15.59
CA GLU A 78 11.02 2.76 -14.45
C GLU A 78 9.60 2.32 -14.84
N THR A 79 9.11 2.75 -16.01
CA THR A 79 7.82 2.31 -16.54
C THR A 79 7.79 0.80 -16.74
N SER A 80 8.87 0.20 -17.26
CA SER A 80 8.99 -1.25 -17.42
C SER A 80 8.99 -1.98 -16.07
N TRP A 81 9.56 -1.38 -15.02
CA TRP A 81 9.53 -1.95 -13.68
C TRP A 81 8.09 -2.02 -13.13
N LEU A 82 7.32 -0.93 -13.26
CA LEU A 82 5.90 -0.88 -12.84
C LEU A 82 5.06 -1.96 -13.55
N LEU A 83 5.28 -2.15 -14.85
CA LEU A 83 4.55 -3.12 -15.68
C LEU A 83 4.91 -4.58 -15.40
N LYS A 84 6.06 -4.84 -14.76
CA LYS A 84 6.50 -6.20 -14.38
C LYS A 84 5.96 -6.65 -13.03
N LEU A 85 5.43 -5.72 -12.22
CA LEU A 85 4.83 -6.07 -10.94
C LEU A 85 3.59 -6.95 -11.18
N PRO A 86 3.46 -8.10 -10.52
CA PRO A 86 2.27 -8.93 -10.64
C PRO A 86 1.07 -8.25 -9.94
N PRO A 87 -0.17 -8.42 -10.43
CA PRO A 87 -1.36 -7.88 -9.76
C PRO A 87 -1.69 -8.62 -8.45
N GLU A 88 -1.20 -9.85 -8.29
CA GLU A 88 -1.31 -10.66 -7.09
C GLU A 88 -0.04 -11.46 -6.88
N LEU A 89 0.35 -11.63 -5.62
CA LEU A 89 1.42 -12.53 -5.21
C LEU A 89 0.87 -13.55 -4.21
N ALA A 90 1.00 -14.84 -4.51
CA ALA A 90 0.79 -15.91 -3.55
C ALA A 90 2.15 -16.46 -3.13
N TYR A 91 2.41 -16.49 -1.82
CA TYR A 91 3.69 -16.96 -1.30
C TYR A 91 3.51 -17.71 0.02
N LYS A 92 3.86 -19.00 0.00
CA LYS A 92 3.67 -19.92 1.14
C LYS A 92 2.21 -19.89 1.62
N ASN A 93 1.95 -19.40 2.82
CA ASN A 93 0.65 -19.39 3.47
C ASN A 93 -0.05 -18.02 3.45
N TRP A 94 0.45 -17.08 2.63
CA TRP A 94 -0.17 -15.77 2.48
C TRP A 94 -0.32 -15.34 1.02
N LEU A 95 -1.25 -14.41 0.81
CA LEU A 95 -1.45 -13.72 -0.46
C LEU A 95 -1.28 -12.21 -0.28
N ALA A 96 -0.88 -11.51 -1.32
CA ALA A 96 -0.82 -10.06 -1.36
C ALA A 96 -1.49 -9.53 -2.65
N ARG A 97 -2.28 -8.48 -2.50
CA ARG A 97 -2.89 -7.70 -3.59
C ARG A 97 -2.85 -6.22 -3.22
N HIS A 98 -3.01 -5.33 -4.18
CA HIS A 98 -3.21 -3.93 -3.85
C HIS A 98 -4.65 -3.67 -3.37
N GLY A 99 -5.64 -4.07 -4.17
CA GLY A 99 -7.06 -3.93 -3.84
C GLY A 99 -7.62 -5.13 -3.07
N ALA A 100 -8.95 -5.17 -2.97
CA ALA A 100 -9.69 -6.19 -2.25
C ALA A 100 -9.47 -7.61 -2.82
N PRO A 101 -9.23 -8.63 -1.97
CA PRO A 101 -9.17 -10.04 -2.38
C PRO A 101 -10.37 -10.55 -3.19
N THR A 102 -11.58 -10.03 -2.94
CA THR A 102 -12.81 -10.43 -3.67
C THR A 102 -12.93 -9.77 -5.04
N ASN A 103 -12.17 -8.70 -5.32
CA ASN A 103 -12.31 -7.96 -6.56
C ASN A 103 -11.59 -8.69 -7.72
N PRO A 104 -12.28 -8.96 -8.84
CA PRO A 104 -11.71 -9.70 -9.96
C PRO A 104 -10.64 -8.93 -10.74
N ASP A 105 -10.63 -7.60 -10.61
CA ASP A 105 -9.68 -6.72 -11.28
C ASP A 105 -8.41 -6.47 -10.45
N PHE A 106 -8.30 -7.09 -9.27
CA PHE A 106 -7.15 -7.06 -8.34
C PHE A 106 -6.81 -5.70 -7.72
N LEU A 107 -7.00 -4.60 -8.44
CA LEU A 107 -6.40 -3.29 -8.13
C LEU A 107 -7.39 -2.29 -7.54
N PHE A 108 -8.67 -2.36 -7.90
CA PHE A 108 -9.62 -1.24 -7.69
C PHE A 108 -10.63 -1.47 -6.56
N GLY A 109 -10.65 -2.67 -5.97
CA GLY A 109 -11.57 -3.00 -4.90
C GLY A 109 -11.14 -2.39 -3.57
N PHE A 110 -12.05 -1.72 -2.86
CA PHE A 110 -11.82 -1.25 -1.49
C PHE A 110 -12.22 -2.32 -0.48
N VAL A 111 -11.44 -2.44 0.58
CA VAL A 111 -11.82 -3.19 1.78
C VAL A 111 -12.17 -2.20 2.89
N ASN A 112 -13.24 -2.46 3.62
CA ASN A 112 -13.65 -1.73 4.81
C ASN A 112 -14.23 -2.73 5.84
N GLU A 113 -14.71 -2.22 6.97
CA GLU A 113 -15.25 -3.08 8.02
C GLU A 113 -16.45 -3.92 7.54
N THR A 114 -17.34 -3.35 6.70
CA THR A 114 -18.58 -3.99 6.29
C THR A 114 -18.39 -5.12 5.27
N ASN A 115 -17.30 -5.09 4.50
CA ASN A 115 -16.94 -6.14 3.55
C ASN A 115 -15.71 -6.98 3.97
N SER A 116 -15.21 -6.80 5.19
CA SER A 116 -14.04 -7.54 5.67
C SER A 116 -14.28 -9.06 5.74
N SER A 117 -15.49 -9.48 6.11
CA SER A 117 -15.89 -10.89 6.24
C SER A 117 -15.77 -11.66 4.92
N GLU A 118 -16.31 -11.12 3.82
CA GLU A 118 -16.23 -11.75 2.49
C GLU A 118 -14.77 -11.83 1.99
N ASN A 119 -13.96 -10.82 2.27
CA ASN A 119 -12.55 -10.79 1.89
C ASN A 119 -11.73 -11.81 2.67
N LEU A 120 -11.99 -11.94 3.97
CA LEU A 120 -11.40 -12.99 4.81
C LEU A 120 -11.81 -14.38 4.33
N ALA A 121 -13.10 -14.60 4.02
CA ALA A 121 -13.59 -15.87 3.50
C ALA A 121 -12.96 -16.21 2.14
N ALA A 122 -12.73 -15.22 1.27
CA ALA A 122 -12.05 -15.41 -0.01
C ALA A 122 -10.58 -15.82 0.16
N ILE A 123 -9.87 -15.25 1.15
CA ILE A 123 -8.50 -15.66 1.51
C ILE A 123 -8.50 -17.11 2.04
N ALA A 124 -9.36 -17.39 3.03
CA ALA A 124 -9.46 -18.69 3.67
C ALA A 124 -9.87 -19.81 2.70
N GLY A 125 -10.86 -19.54 1.85
CA GLY A 125 -11.36 -20.48 0.84
C GLY A 125 -10.32 -20.85 -0.23
N ARG A 126 -9.28 -20.01 -0.39
CA ARG A 126 -8.12 -20.29 -1.24
C ARG A 126 -6.97 -20.99 -0.50
N GLY A 127 -7.15 -21.31 0.79
CA GLY A 127 -6.17 -22.02 1.62
C GLY A 127 -5.06 -21.14 2.19
N PHE A 128 -5.21 -19.81 2.19
CA PHE A 128 -4.23 -18.90 2.78
C PHE A 128 -4.64 -18.51 4.20
N ALA A 129 -3.66 -18.38 5.09
CA ALA A 129 -3.85 -17.92 6.47
C ALA A 129 -3.83 -16.39 6.57
N MET A 130 -3.21 -15.70 5.60
CA MET A 130 -3.11 -14.24 5.61
C MET A 130 -3.31 -13.66 4.22
N GLY A 131 -3.96 -12.49 4.15
CA GLY A 131 -4.01 -11.64 2.97
C GLY A 131 -3.52 -10.23 3.31
N PHE A 132 -2.53 -9.75 2.57
CA PHE A 132 -2.04 -8.39 2.66
C PHE A 132 -2.67 -7.53 1.56
N PHE A 133 -3.17 -6.36 1.92
CA PHE A 133 -3.77 -5.41 0.98
C PHE A 133 -3.42 -3.96 1.30
N GLY A 134 -3.62 -3.06 0.32
CA GLY A 134 -3.36 -1.63 0.45
C GLY A 134 -4.58 -0.81 0.03
N HIS A 135 -4.37 0.15 -0.87
CA HIS A 135 -5.39 0.95 -1.56
C HIS A 135 -6.18 1.96 -0.70
N THR A 136 -6.64 1.58 0.48
CA THR A 136 -7.46 2.45 1.35
C THR A 136 -6.66 3.55 2.03
N HIS A 137 -5.36 3.32 2.23
CA HIS A 137 -4.44 4.13 3.02
C HIS A 137 -4.78 4.18 4.53
N LEU A 138 -5.66 3.28 4.98
CA LEU A 138 -6.07 3.13 6.36
C LEU A 138 -5.49 1.82 6.91
N PRO A 139 -4.67 1.85 7.98
CA PRO A 139 -4.25 0.61 8.60
C PRO A 139 -5.45 -0.14 9.14
N MET A 140 -5.49 -1.45 8.88
CA MET A 140 -6.60 -2.29 9.29
C MET A 140 -6.11 -3.73 9.46
N VAL A 141 -6.57 -4.39 10.51
CA VAL A 141 -6.47 -5.84 10.61
C VAL A 141 -7.82 -6.42 10.94
N CYS A 142 -8.28 -7.34 10.12
CA CYS A 142 -9.44 -8.16 10.41
C CYS A 142 -9.02 -9.61 10.59
N ARG A 143 -9.73 -10.32 11.47
CA ARG A 143 -9.53 -11.74 11.77
C ARG A 143 -10.81 -12.51 11.57
N LEU A 144 -10.73 -13.62 10.84
CA LEU A 144 -11.77 -14.64 10.76
C LEU A 144 -11.40 -15.80 11.67
N ARG A 145 -12.28 -16.14 12.61
CA ARG A 145 -12.13 -17.30 13.49
C ARG A 145 -13.50 -17.93 13.75
N GLY A 146 -13.61 -19.24 13.54
CA GLY A 146 -14.87 -19.95 13.78
C GLY A 146 -16.06 -19.44 12.95
N GLY A 147 -15.80 -18.81 11.80
CA GLY A 147 -16.82 -18.20 10.94
C GLY A 147 -17.17 -16.75 11.29
N GLU A 148 -16.62 -16.18 12.37
CA GLU A 148 -16.85 -14.79 12.77
C GLU A 148 -15.68 -13.90 12.36
N ALA A 149 -16.00 -12.77 11.74
CA ALA A 149 -15.03 -11.75 11.35
C ALA A 149 -15.02 -10.61 12.38
N LEU A 150 -13.83 -10.23 12.86
CA LEU A 150 -13.62 -9.16 13.83
C LEU A 150 -12.53 -8.20 13.37
N VAL A 151 -12.73 -6.91 13.58
CA VAL A 151 -11.69 -5.88 13.40
C VAL A 151 -10.86 -5.80 14.67
N LEU A 152 -9.55 -5.93 14.55
CA LEU A 152 -8.61 -5.84 15.68
C LEU A 152 -8.19 -4.39 15.91
N LYS A 153 -8.20 -3.96 17.17
CA LYS A 153 -7.74 -2.64 17.61
C LYS A 153 -6.47 -2.79 18.42
N SER A 154 -5.37 -3.12 17.74
CA SER A 154 -4.06 -3.30 18.35
C SER A 154 -2.97 -2.99 17.34
N ASP A 155 -1.91 -2.32 17.78
CA ASP A 155 -0.71 -2.14 16.98
C ASP A 155 0.14 -3.42 16.93
N ASP A 156 -0.03 -4.32 17.91
CA ASP A 156 0.64 -5.62 17.94
C ASP A 156 -0.38 -6.73 17.71
N VAL A 157 -0.20 -7.50 16.63
CA VAL A 157 -1.13 -8.56 16.22
C VAL A 157 -0.42 -9.89 16.08
N GLU A 158 -0.90 -10.89 16.80
CA GLU A 158 -0.50 -12.30 16.61
C GLU A 158 -1.07 -12.85 15.29
N ILE A 159 -0.17 -13.43 14.49
CA ILE A 159 -0.40 -13.80 13.07
C ILE A 159 -0.59 -15.31 12.85
N PHE A 160 -0.14 -16.15 13.77
CA PHE A 160 -0.41 -17.59 13.75
C PHE A 160 -1.10 -18.05 15.02
N ARG A 161 -2.42 -18.11 14.94
CA ARG A 161 -3.25 -18.92 15.85
C ARG A 161 -3.98 -19.94 14.98
N ASP A 162 -3.96 -21.20 15.40
CA ASP A 162 -4.58 -22.28 14.62
C ASP A 162 -6.06 -21.98 14.34
N GLY A 163 -6.42 -22.04 13.05
CA GLY A 163 -7.77 -21.79 12.56
C GLY A 163 -8.11 -20.32 12.28
N ASP A 164 -7.17 -19.39 12.47
CA ASP A 164 -7.38 -17.98 12.13
C ASP A 164 -7.02 -17.71 10.66
N THR A 165 -7.76 -16.78 10.04
CA THR A 165 -7.34 -16.09 8.81
C THR A 165 -7.28 -14.60 9.05
N LEU A 166 -6.24 -13.93 8.57
CA LEU A 166 -6.06 -12.48 8.73
C LEU A 166 -6.12 -11.73 7.40
N LEU A 167 -6.67 -10.54 7.45
CA LEU A 167 -6.70 -9.57 6.37
C LEU A 167 -6.04 -8.29 6.89
N ILE A 168 -4.90 -7.92 6.30
CA ILE A 168 -3.94 -6.97 6.87
C ILE A 168 -3.65 -5.86 5.87
N ASN A 169 -3.84 -4.62 6.29
CA ASN A 169 -3.39 -3.44 5.57
C ASN A 169 -2.49 -2.60 6.48
N PRO A 170 -1.22 -2.37 6.11
CA PRO A 170 -0.25 -1.66 6.94
C PRO A 170 -0.46 -0.14 6.98
N GLY A 171 -1.49 0.38 6.29
CA GLY A 171 -1.67 1.80 6.02
C GLY A 171 -0.85 2.27 4.81
N ALA A 172 -0.69 3.59 4.67
CA ALA A 172 0.09 4.19 3.60
C ALA A 172 1.37 4.88 4.09
N VAL A 173 2.45 4.66 3.34
CA VAL A 173 3.73 5.34 3.56
C VAL A 173 3.69 6.81 3.14
N GLY A 174 3.10 7.10 1.97
CA GLY A 174 3.23 8.40 1.31
C GLY A 174 2.04 9.34 1.45
N GLN A 175 0.87 8.83 1.83
CA GLN A 175 -0.37 9.61 1.96
C GLN A 175 -1.36 8.89 2.89
N PRO A 176 -1.11 8.80 4.21
CA PRO A 176 -2.09 8.26 5.16
C PRO A 176 -3.44 9.00 5.02
N ARG A 177 -4.54 8.32 5.41
CA ARG A 177 -5.92 8.86 5.32
C ARG A 177 -6.73 8.70 6.61
N ASP A 178 -6.06 8.38 7.70
CA ASP A 178 -6.65 8.07 9.00
C ASP A 178 -6.49 9.17 10.06
N GLY A 179 -6.03 10.36 9.66
CA GLY A 179 -5.88 11.53 10.54
C GLY A 179 -4.56 11.55 11.32
N ASP A 180 -3.62 10.67 10.98
CA ASP A 180 -2.23 10.70 11.47
C ASP A 180 -1.28 10.92 10.27
N PRO A 181 -0.63 12.09 10.15
CA PRO A 181 0.20 12.41 9.00
C PRO A 181 1.50 11.61 8.93
N ARG A 182 1.83 10.83 9.97
CA ARG A 182 3.04 9.98 9.98
C ARG A 182 2.87 8.81 9.00
N ALA A 183 3.96 8.48 8.31
CA ALA A 183 4.00 7.34 7.40
C ALA A 183 3.71 6.04 8.15
N ALA A 184 2.80 5.23 7.61
CA ALA A 184 2.41 3.94 8.19
C ALA A 184 3.09 2.77 7.46
N PHE A 185 3.50 1.76 8.23
CA PHE A 185 3.96 0.46 7.74
C PHE A 185 3.79 -0.59 8.84
N ALA A 186 4.11 -1.86 8.55
CA ALA A 186 4.15 -2.90 9.56
C ALA A 186 5.45 -3.73 9.48
N ILE A 187 5.87 -4.28 10.63
CA ILE A 187 6.97 -5.23 10.74
C ILE A 187 6.41 -6.57 11.19
N TRP A 188 6.62 -7.59 10.38
CA TRP A 188 6.37 -8.98 10.77
C TRP A 188 7.65 -9.55 11.38
N ASP A 189 7.66 -9.70 12.71
CA ASP A 189 8.67 -10.45 13.42
C ASP A 189 8.35 -11.96 13.34
N ARG A 190 9.20 -12.68 12.61
CA ARG A 190 9.07 -14.12 12.36
C ARG A 190 9.50 -14.97 13.56
N ALA A 191 10.24 -14.41 14.51
CA ALA A 191 10.68 -15.15 15.69
C ALA A 191 9.57 -15.21 16.75
N THR A 192 8.81 -14.11 16.90
CA THR A 192 7.70 -13.99 17.85
C THR A 192 6.33 -14.23 17.22
N GLU A 193 6.27 -14.26 15.89
CA GLU A 193 5.03 -14.33 15.11
C GLU A 193 4.04 -13.22 15.51
N LEU A 194 4.60 -12.01 15.61
CA LEU A 194 3.89 -10.76 15.83
C LEU A 194 4.04 -9.84 14.61
N LEU A 195 2.95 -9.18 14.28
CA LEU A 195 2.90 -8.08 13.33
C LEU A 195 2.75 -6.77 14.10
N HIS A 196 3.77 -5.91 14.01
CA HIS A 196 3.84 -4.63 14.68
C HIS A 196 3.55 -3.51 13.70
N PHE A 197 2.47 -2.75 13.91
CA PHE A 197 2.16 -1.54 13.18
C PHE A 197 3.05 -0.41 13.64
N GLN A 198 3.56 0.36 12.69
CA GLN A 198 4.57 1.37 12.93
C GLN A 198 4.18 2.67 12.28
N ARG A 199 4.46 3.76 12.99
CA ARG A 199 4.36 5.13 12.49
C ARG A 199 5.71 5.79 12.55
N VAL A 200 6.08 6.49 11.49
CA VAL A 200 7.32 7.25 11.45
C VAL A 200 7.11 8.64 10.88
N GLU A 201 7.63 9.63 11.58
CA GLU A 201 7.72 10.99 11.07
C GLU A 201 8.65 11.05 9.86
N TYR A 202 8.32 11.95 8.94
CA TYR A 202 9.13 12.26 7.78
C TYR A 202 9.01 13.76 7.49
N PRO A 203 9.88 14.37 6.68
CA PRO A 203 9.86 15.80 6.44
C PRO A 203 8.68 16.17 5.50
N VAL A 204 7.46 16.15 6.02
CA VAL A 204 6.22 16.45 5.29
C VAL A 204 6.32 17.80 4.57
N ASN A 205 6.84 18.81 5.26
CA ASN A 205 7.03 20.16 4.71
C ASN A 205 7.95 20.17 3.48
N GLN A 206 8.94 19.27 3.42
CA GLN A 206 9.80 19.13 2.23
C GLN A 206 9.01 18.53 1.07
N THR A 207 8.23 17.47 1.31
CA THR A 207 7.35 16.87 0.30
C THR A 207 6.33 17.89 -0.23
N ILE A 208 5.74 18.72 0.64
CA ILE A 208 4.82 19.79 0.25
C ILE A 208 5.55 20.85 -0.58
N ALA A 209 6.75 21.26 -0.17
CA ALA A 209 7.53 22.23 -0.92
C ALA A 209 7.88 21.73 -2.33
N ASP A 210 8.20 20.44 -2.47
CA ASP A 210 8.47 19.82 -3.77
C ASP A 210 7.21 19.66 -4.61
N LEU A 211 6.08 19.32 -3.99
CA LEU A 211 4.77 19.26 -4.66
C LEU A 211 4.33 20.64 -5.19
N ARG A 212 4.60 21.73 -4.45
CA ARG A 212 4.32 23.10 -4.92
C ARG A 212 5.14 23.48 -6.16
N LYS A 213 6.37 22.97 -6.31
CA LYS A 213 7.20 23.24 -7.50
C LYS A 213 6.65 22.62 -8.78
N LEU A 214 5.73 21.66 -8.66
CA LEU A 214 5.10 21.02 -9.82
C LEU A 214 4.10 21.93 -10.53
N ASN A 215 3.71 23.07 -9.93
CA ASN A 215 2.72 24.00 -10.47
C ASN A 215 1.41 23.32 -10.92
N LEU A 216 0.98 22.30 -10.17
CA LEU A 216 -0.30 21.63 -10.40
C LEU A 216 -1.46 22.62 -10.15
N PRO A 217 -2.60 22.47 -10.85
CA PRO A 217 -3.80 23.26 -10.57
C PRO A 217 -4.19 23.18 -9.10
N GLU A 218 -4.64 24.30 -8.51
CA GLU A 218 -4.97 24.36 -7.07
C GLU A 218 -6.03 23.35 -6.65
N ILE A 219 -7.00 23.07 -7.52
CA ILE A 219 -8.04 22.05 -7.30
C ILE A 219 -7.46 20.64 -7.08
N ILE A 220 -6.22 20.39 -7.52
CA ILE A 220 -5.48 19.14 -7.33
C ILE A 220 -4.46 19.28 -6.20
N SER A 221 -3.63 20.33 -6.20
CA SER A 221 -2.56 20.45 -5.21
C SER A 221 -3.08 20.70 -3.80
N HIS A 222 -4.16 21.47 -3.63
CA HIS A 222 -4.72 21.79 -2.32
C HIS A 222 -5.16 20.53 -1.55
N PRO A 223 -5.98 19.62 -2.09
CA PRO A 223 -6.36 18.40 -1.37
C PRO A 223 -5.17 17.47 -1.11
N LEU A 224 -4.16 17.42 -1.99
CA LEU A 224 -2.95 16.63 -1.74
C LEU A 224 -2.14 17.18 -0.56
N ILE A 225 -1.95 18.49 -0.50
CA ILE A 225 -1.25 19.16 0.61
C ILE A 225 -2.02 18.94 1.91
N ALA A 226 -3.33 19.17 1.91
CA ALA A 226 -4.17 18.96 3.09
C ALA A 226 -4.05 17.52 3.62
N ARG A 227 -4.00 16.52 2.72
CA ARG A 227 -3.77 15.12 3.11
C ARG A 227 -2.40 14.86 3.69
N LEU A 228 -1.35 15.50 3.19
CA LEU A 228 -0.01 15.36 3.76
C LEU A 228 0.08 15.98 5.16
N GLU A 229 -0.63 17.08 5.41
CA GLU A 229 -0.62 17.80 6.69
C GLU A 229 -1.48 17.12 7.76
N GLN A 230 -2.64 16.59 7.37
CA GLN A 230 -3.64 16.05 8.30
C GLN A 230 -3.57 14.53 8.44
N GLY A 231 -3.05 13.86 7.41
CA GLY A 231 -3.15 12.41 7.25
C GLY A 231 -4.56 11.92 7.01
#